data_AF-A0A9D5KIG6-F1
#
_entry.id   AF-A0A9D5KIG6-F1
#
_cell.length_a   1.000
_cell.length_b   1.000
_cell.length_c   1.000
_cell.angle_alpha   90.00
_cell.angle_beta   90.00
_cell.angle_gamma   90.00
#
_symmetry.space_group_name_H-M   'P 1'
#
loop_
_entity.id
_entity.type
_entity.pdbx_description
1 polymer ?
#
loop_
_entity_poly.entity_id
_entity_poly.type
_entity_poly.pdbx_seq_one_letter_code
_entity_poly.pdbx_strand_id
1 'polypeptide(L)'
;MIQREDAMTLRLMIAISMLVPMISGCFVIKSRRSYQETMTRLENLRKENKSLEDKLDQKKDTISSAQDRIQSLQEQIDDLKDIKNRLDTKLEKEIDEQQVTITRIKNKLSVDVVDRILFDSGEAAIKQSGKQVLDKVGSVLKDIKQRDIYIAGHTDNV
;
A
#
# COMPACT_ATOMS: atom_id res chain seq x y z
N MET A 1 -4.13 -18.92 -95.21
CA MET A 1 -3.50 -17.78 -94.50
C MET A 1 -4.37 -17.31 -93.33
N ILE A 2 -5.69 -17.24 -93.51
CA ILE A 2 -6.71 -16.83 -92.51
C ILE A 2 -6.65 -17.64 -91.19
N GLN A 3 -6.53 -18.98 -91.25
CA GLN A 3 -6.47 -19.84 -90.05
C GLN A 3 -5.25 -19.61 -89.13
N ARG A 4 -4.14 -19.04 -89.63
CA ARG A 4 -2.95 -18.78 -88.80
C ARG A 4 -3.04 -17.46 -88.04
N GLU A 5 -3.77 -16.48 -88.59
CA GLU A 5 -4.01 -15.20 -87.95
C GLU A 5 -5.01 -15.35 -86.80
N ASP A 6 -6.07 -16.15 -86.99
CA ASP A 6 -7.05 -16.45 -85.93
C ASP A 6 -6.44 -17.21 -84.74
N ALA A 7 -5.49 -18.12 -85.00
CA ALA A 7 -4.77 -18.84 -83.95
C ALA A 7 -3.80 -17.91 -83.18
N MET A 8 -3.23 -16.91 -83.84
CA MET A 8 -2.33 -15.93 -83.22
C MET A 8 -3.10 -14.92 -82.38
N THR A 9 -4.24 -14.43 -82.86
CA THR A 9 -5.12 -13.52 -82.12
C THR A 9 -5.75 -14.24 -80.92
N LEU A 10 -6.16 -15.50 -81.05
CA LEU A 10 -6.67 -16.29 -79.92
C LEU A 10 -5.61 -16.50 -78.82
N ARG A 11 -4.36 -16.79 -79.19
CA ARG A 11 -3.25 -16.91 -78.23
C ARG A 11 -2.93 -15.57 -77.54
N LEU A 12 -2.99 -14.47 -78.28
CA LEU A 12 -2.78 -13.13 -77.73
C LEU A 12 -3.91 -12.74 -76.75
N MET A 13 -5.16 -13.05 -77.09
CA MET A 13 -6.33 -12.79 -76.22
C MET A 13 -6.28 -13.62 -74.93
N ILE A 14 -5.87 -14.90 -75.01
CA ILE A 14 -5.70 -15.75 -73.83
C ILE A 14 -4.58 -15.20 -72.93
N ALA A 15 -3.43 -14.80 -73.50
CA ALA A 15 -2.32 -14.23 -72.72
C ALA A 15 -2.70 -12.92 -72.01
N ILE A 16 -3.44 -12.03 -72.67
CA ILE A 16 -3.94 -10.78 -72.07
C ILE A 16 -4.94 -11.08 -70.95
N SER A 17 -5.86 -12.04 -71.15
CA SER A 17 -6.86 -12.40 -70.14
C SER A 17 -6.24 -12.97 -68.84
N MET A 18 -5.08 -13.64 -68.94
CA MET A 18 -4.37 -14.20 -67.78
C MET A 18 -3.56 -13.15 -67.00
N LEU A 19 -3.15 -12.06 -67.62
CA LEU A 19 -2.34 -11.00 -66.97
C LEU A 19 -3.18 -10.02 -66.14
N VAL A 20 -4.42 -9.75 -66.54
CA VAL A 20 -5.35 -8.82 -65.85
C VAL A 20 -5.66 -9.21 -64.39
N PRO A 21 -6.01 -10.47 -64.05
CA PRO A 21 -6.30 -10.85 -62.66
C PRO A 21 -5.07 -10.82 -61.74
N MET A 22 -3.86 -10.90 -62.30
CA MET A 22 -2.61 -10.91 -61.53
C MET A 22 -2.24 -9.53 -60.99
N ILE A 23 -2.47 -8.47 -61.78
CA ILE A 23 -2.19 -7.08 -61.39
C ILE A 23 -3.24 -6.59 -60.37
N SER A 24 -4.52 -6.88 -60.60
CA SER A 24 -5.59 -6.56 -59.65
C SER A 24 -5.47 -7.35 -58.34
N GLY A 25 -5.03 -8.60 -58.40
CA GLY A 25 -4.81 -9.44 -57.23
C GLY A 25 -3.78 -8.85 -56.25
N CYS A 26 -2.63 -8.37 -56.75
CA CYS A 26 -1.58 -7.81 -55.88
C CYS A 26 -1.99 -6.49 -55.20
N PHE A 27 -2.76 -5.63 -55.90
CA PHE A 27 -3.32 -4.41 -55.34
C PHE A 27 -4.33 -4.70 -54.21
N VAL A 28 -5.25 -5.65 -54.44
CA VAL A 28 -6.25 -6.06 -53.43
C VAL A 28 -5.59 -6.75 -52.24
N ILE A 29 -4.57 -7.59 -52.45
CA ILE A 29 -3.82 -8.27 -51.38
C ILE A 29 -3.06 -7.26 -50.50
N LYS A 30 -2.35 -6.28 -51.09
CA LYS A 30 -1.66 -5.22 -50.33
C LYS A 30 -2.64 -4.38 -49.51
N SER A 31 -3.76 -3.99 -50.13
CA SER A 31 -4.82 -3.23 -49.47
C SER A 31 -5.36 -4.01 -48.26
N ARG A 32 -5.72 -5.29 -48.45
CA ARG A 32 -6.24 -6.17 -47.38
C ARG A 32 -5.24 -6.37 -46.23
N ARG A 33 -3.95 -6.50 -46.52
CA ARG A 33 -2.89 -6.64 -45.49
C ARG A 33 -2.78 -5.40 -44.60
N SER A 34 -2.82 -4.20 -45.20
CA SER A 34 -2.79 -2.94 -44.44
C SER A 34 -4.03 -2.76 -43.55
N TYR A 35 -5.21 -3.14 -44.03
CA TYR A 35 -6.42 -3.17 -43.21
C TYR A 35 -6.31 -4.15 -42.03
N GLN A 36 -5.74 -5.35 -42.26
CA GLN A 36 -5.52 -6.32 -41.19
C GLN A 36 -4.54 -5.80 -40.12
N GLU A 37 -3.45 -5.14 -40.53
CA GLU A 37 -2.49 -4.51 -39.61
C GLU A 37 -3.15 -3.40 -38.78
N THR A 38 -3.98 -2.57 -39.41
CA THR A 38 -4.72 -1.50 -38.73
C THR A 38 -5.74 -2.05 -37.74
N MET A 39 -6.47 -3.10 -38.12
CA MET A 39 -7.43 -3.78 -37.22
C MET A 39 -6.73 -4.45 -36.04
N THR A 40 -5.60 -5.11 -36.28
CA THR A 40 -4.78 -5.72 -35.22
C THR A 40 -4.26 -4.65 -34.25
N ARG A 41 -3.77 -3.54 -34.78
CA ARG A 41 -3.32 -2.40 -33.97
C ARG A 41 -4.47 -1.84 -33.13
N LEU A 42 -5.64 -1.66 -33.73
CA LEU A 42 -6.82 -1.15 -33.04
C LEU A 42 -7.31 -2.10 -31.94
N GLU A 43 -7.25 -3.41 -32.16
CA GLU A 43 -7.55 -4.40 -31.13
C GLU A 43 -6.53 -4.35 -29.98
N ASN A 44 -5.23 -4.24 -30.29
CA ASN A 44 -4.18 -4.13 -29.28
C ASN A 44 -4.32 -2.84 -28.45
N LEU A 45 -4.57 -1.69 -29.10
CA LEU A 45 -4.84 -0.43 -28.41
C LEU A 45 -6.09 -0.52 -27.53
N ARG A 46 -7.14 -1.20 -27.98
CA ARG A 46 -8.34 -1.43 -27.15
C ARG A 46 -8.03 -2.31 -25.94
N LYS A 47 -7.25 -3.39 -26.11
CA LYS A 47 -6.80 -4.25 -25.01
C LYS A 47 -5.92 -3.48 -24.02
N GLU A 48 -5.01 -2.65 -24.51
CA GLU A 48 -4.14 -1.83 -23.69
C GLU A 48 -4.92 -0.77 -22.90
N ASN A 49 -5.83 -0.05 -23.55
CA ASN A 49 -6.71 0.90 -22.87
C ASN A 49 -7.52 0.22 -21.78
N LYS A 50 -8.13 -0.93 -22.07
CA LYS A 50 -8.86 -1.71 -21.07
C LYS A 50 -7.95 -2.12 -19.90
N SER A 51 -6.74 -2.61 -20.19
CA SER A 51 -5.78 -2.97 -19.14
C SER A 51 -5.32 -1.76 -18.32
N LEU A 52 -5.21 -0.58 -18.92
CA LEU A 52 -4.89 0.65 -18.23
C LEU A 52 -6.04 1.13 -17.35
N GLU A 53 -7.28 1.04 -17.82
CA GLU A 53 -8.49 1.31 -17.05
C GLU A 53 -8.58 0.38 -15.83
N ASP A 54 -8.41 -0.93 -16.01
CA ASP A 54 -8.42 -1.91 -14.92
C ASP A 54 -7.34 -1.60 -13.86
N LYS A 55 -6.12 -1.23 -14.30
CA LYS A 55 -5.03 -0.83 -13.39
C LYS A 55 -5.32 0.47 -12.67
N LEU A 56 -6.01 1.40 -13.31
CA LEU A 56 -6.35 2.70 -12.75
C LEU A 56 -7.38 2.53 -11.64
N ASP A 57 -8.38 1.68 -11.85
CA ASP A 57 -9.37 1.35 -10.82
C ASP A 57 -8.74 0.59 -9.66
N GLN A 58 -7.89 -0.41 -9.92
CA GLN A 58 -7.14 -1.10 -8.85
C GLN A 58 -6.29 -0.14 -8.02
N LYS A 59 -5.65 0.84 -8.66
CA LYS A 59 -4.85 1.86 -7.95
C LYS A 59 -5.73 2.79 -7.12
N LYS A 60 -6.89 3.21 -7.62
CA LYS A 60 -7.84 4.01 -6.83
C LYS A 60 -8.29 3.28 -5.58
N ASP A 61 -8.64 2.00 -5.68
CA ASP A 61 -9.06 1.20 -4.53
C ASP A 61 -7.93 1.05 -3.50
N THR A 62 -6.71 0.84 -3.98
CA THR A 62 -5.51 0.77 -3.12
C THR A 62 -5.25 2.10 -2.41
N ILE A 63 -5.39 3.22 -3.12
CA ILE A 63 -5.21 4.56 -2.54
C ILE A 63 -6.28 4.81 -1.47
N SER A 64 -7.54 4.51 -1.75
CA SER A 64 -8.63 4.68 -0.77
C SER A 64 -8.34 3.86 0.49
N SER A 65 -7.99 2.59 0.33
CA SER A 65 -7.67 1.69 1.47
C SER A 65 -6.46 2.18 2.26
N ALA A 66 -5.44 2.73 1.57
CA ALA A 66 -4.27 3.30 2.22
C ALA A 66 -4.61 4.59 2.98
N GLN A 67 -5.49 5.44 2.44
CA GLN A 67 -5.97 6.66 3.09
C GLN A 67 -6.74 6.33 4.38
N ASP A 68 -7.66 5.36 4.34
CA ASP A 68 -8.41 4.92 5.52
C ASP A 68 -7.46 4.40 6.61
N ARG A 69 -6.43 3.64 6.22
CA ARG A 69 -5.42 3.13 7.14
C ARG A 69 -4.56 4.24 7.73
N ILE A 70 -4.18 5.25 6.93
CA ILE A 70 -3.43 6.42 7.42
C ILE A 70 -4.26 7.19 8.45
N GLN A 71 -5.55 7.41 8.17
CA GLN A 71 -6.44 8.09 9.10
C GLN A 71 -6.55 7.33 10.44
N SER A 72 -6.80 6.02 10.40
CA SER A 72 -6.88 5.21 11.62
C SER A 72 -5.56 5.20 12.41
N LEU A 73 -4.42 5.17 11.73
CA LEU A 73 -3.12 5.26 12.39
C LEU A 73 -2.89 6.64 13.01
N GLN A 74 -3.33 7.71 12.34
CA GLN A 74 -3.21 9.07 12.86
C GLN A 74 -4.02 9.25 14.15
N GLU A 75 -5.26 8.75 14.18
CA GLU A 75 -6.10 8.74 15.38
C GLU A 75 -5.42 8.00 16.54
N GLN A 76 -4.86 6.81 16.29
CA GLN A 76 -4.11 6.07 17.32
C GLN A 76 -2.86 6.82 17.81
N ILE A 77 -2.17 7.54 16.91
CA ILE A 77 -1.00 8.35 17.25
C ILE A 77 -1.40 9.49 18.17
N ASP A 78 -2.52 10.16 17.90
CA ASP A 78 -2.98 11.31 18.66
C ASP A 78 -3.54 10.89 20.02
N ASP A 79 -4.28 9.79 20.10
CA ASP A 79 -4.66 9.15 21.37
C ASP A 79 -3.44 8.88 22.27
N LEU A 80 -2.37 8.31 21.69
CA LEU A 80 -1.15 8.00 22.44
C LEU A 80 -0.42 9.26 22.91
N LYS A 81 -0.43 10.34 22.11
CA LYS A 81 0.14 11.62 22.52
C LYS A 81 -0.64 12.21 23.68
N ASP A 82 -1.96 12.16 23.64
CA ASP A 82 -2.81 12.68 24.70
C ASP A 82 -2.60 11.91 26.01
N ILE A 83 -2.52 10.59 25.94
CA ILE A 83 -2.18 9.75 27.10
C ILE A 83 -0.80 10.11 27.65
N LYS A 84 0.20 10.25 26.77
CA LYS A 84 1.56 10.64 27.19
C LYS A 84 1.54 11.99 27.90
N ASN A 85 0.91 13.01 27.31
CA ASN A 85 0.83 14.35 27.89
C ASN A 85 0.17 14.31 29.27
N ARG A 86 -0.91 13.54 29.43
CA ARG A 86 -1.58 13.36 30.73
C ARG A 86 -0.66 12.70 31.77
N LEU A 87 0.12 11.70 31.38
CA LEU A 87 1.10 11.08 32.27
C LEU A 87 2.24 12.05 32.62
N ASP A 88 2.78 12.76 31.63
CA ASP A 88 3.83 13.78 31.84
C ASP A 88 3.36 14.85 32.84
N THR A 89 2.14 15.38 32.68
CA THR A 89 1.59 16.37 33.62
C THR A 89 1.34 15.79 35.02
N LYS A 90 0.87 14.54 35.13
CA LYS A 90 0.58 13.94 36.44
C LYS A 90 1.82 13.53 37.20
N LEU A 91 2.89 13.21 36.48
CA LEU A 91 4.14 12.68 37.01
C LEU A 91 5.31 13.66 36.86
N GLU A 92 5.03 14.94 36.56
CA GLU A 92 6.05 15.98 36.32
C GLU A 92 7.12 15.99 37.41
N LYS A 93 6.71 16.01 38.68
CA LYS A 93 7.62 15.96 39.83
C LYS A 93 8.48 14.68 39.84
N GLU A 94 7.86 13.52 39.65
CA GLU A 94 8.57 12.25 39.63
C GLU A 94 9.55 12.13 38.44
N ILE A 95 9.23 12.76 37.31
CA ILE A 95 10.10 12.85 36.13
C ILE A 95 11.28 13.76 36.41
N ASP A 96 11.04 14.94 36.98
CA ASP A 96 12.08 15.90 37.35
C ASP A 96 13.05 15.31 38.39
N GLU A 97 12.54 14.52 39.33
CA GLU A 97 13.32 13.79 40.32
C GLU A 97 13.99 12.51 39.76
N GLN A 98 13.86 12.23 38.47
CA GLN A 98 14.39 11.04 37.79
C GLN A 98 13.91 9.71 38.41
N GLN A 99 12.70 9.70 38.97
CA GLN A 99 12.07 8.51 39.54
C GLN A 99 11.18 7.79 38.55
N VAL A 100 10.66 8.52 37.55
CA VAL A 100 9.83 7.98 36.48
C VAL A 100 10.36 8.44 35.13
N THR A 101 10.35 7.53 34.15
CA THR A 101 10.66 7.85 32.75
C THR A 101 9.52 7.36 31.87
N ILE A 102 9.04 8.22 30.96
CA ILE A 102 7.97 7.88 30.02
C ILE A 102 8.53 7.93 28.60
N THR A 103 8.56 6.78 27.92
CA THR A 103 9.04 6.68 26.54
C THR A 103 7.97 6.14 25.60
N ARG A 104 7.99 6.59 24.34
CA ARG A 104 7.14 6.05 23.29
C ARG A 104 7.98 5.18 22.36
N ILE A 105 7.58 3.93 22.18
CA ILE A 105 8.20 2.99 21.25
C ILE A 105 7.13 2.52 20.26
N LYS A 106 7.18 3.01 19.02
CA LYS A 106 6.17 2.76 17.96
C LYS A 106 4.75 3.14 18.44
N ASN A 107 3.87 2.15 18.59
CA ASN A 107 2.48 2.31 19.05
C ASN A 107 2.30 1.92 20.52
N LYS A 108 3.38 1.98 21.32
CA LYS A 108 3.38 1.65 22.74
C LYS A 108 3.97 2.79 23.56
N LEU A 109 3.51 2.90 24.80
CA LEU A 109 4.05 3.79 25.80
C LEU A 109 4.65 2.93 26.92
N SER A 110 5.92 3.18 27.28
CA SER A 110 6.58 2.59 28.43
C SER A 110 6.61 3.61 29.55
N VAL A 111 6.28 3.17 30.76
CA VAL A 111 6.42 3.95 31.99
C VAL A 111 7.35 3.16 32.88
N ASP A 112 8.57 3.64 33.00
CA ASP A 112 9.63 2.99 33.76
C ASP A 112 9.74 3.73 35.10
N VAL A 113 9.67 2.98 36.20
CA VAL A 113 9.72 3.53 37.57
C VAL A 113 10.94 2.95 38.27
N VAL A 114 11.75 3.80 38.89
CA VAL A 114 12.99 3.36 39.56
C VAL A 114 12.66 2.47 40.76
N ASP A 115 13.42 1.38 40.92
CA ASP A 115 13.23 0.41 42.00
C ASP A 115 13.15 1.06 43.41
N ARG A 116 14.10 1.94 43.75
CA ARG A 116 14.20 2.59 45.09
C ARG A 116 12.98 3.39 45.53
N ILE A 117 12.14 3.85 44.59
CA ILE A 117 10.90 4.56 44.92
C ILE A 117 9.75 3.58 45.22
N LEU A 118 9.79 2.39 44.60
CA LEU A 118 8.80 1.33 44.74
C LEU A 118 9.10 0.39 45.90
N PHE A 119 10.36 0.01 46.11
CA PHE A 119 10.76 -1.07 47.00
C PHE A 119 11.93 -0.68 47.90
N ASP A 120 12.05 -1.33 49.05
CA ASP A 120 13.27 -1.32 49.85
C ASP A 120 14.19 -2.46 49.39
N SER A 121 15.49 -2.33 49.64
CA SER A 121 16.47 -3.29 49.11
C SER A 121 16.19 -4.72 49.60
N GLY A 122 15.98 -5.64 48.66
CA GLY A 122 15.67 -7.04 48.94
C GLY A 122 14.21 -7.30 49.33
N GLU A 123 13.34 -6.30 49.30
CA GLU A 123 11.91 -6.45 49.61
C GLU A 123 11.04 -6.31 48.36
N ALA A 124 9.95 -7.08 48.29
CA ALA A 124 8.94 -6.95 47.24
C ALA A 124 7.70 -6.15 47.68
N ALA A 125 7.70 -5.64 48.91
CA ALA A 125 6.59 -4.84 49.44
C ALA A 125 6.65 -3.42 48.88
N ILE A 126 5.56 -2.95 48.29
CA ILE A 126 5.51 -1.60 47.71
C ILE A 126 5.46 -0.56 48.83
N LYS A 127 6.44 0.35 48.83
CA LYS A 127 6.55 1.51 49.72
C LYS A 127 5.38 2.46 49.56
N GLN A 128 5.11 3.25 50.60
CA GLN A 128 4.03 4.25 50.54
C GLN A 128 4.27 5.29 49.45
N SER A 129 5.52 5.69 49.21
CA SER A 129 5.91 6.56 48.09
C SER A 129 5.60 5.91 46.75
N GLY A 130 5.94 4.63 46.57
CA GLY A 130 5.68 3.89 45.35
C GLY A 130 4.18 3.77 45.05
N LYS A 131 3.35 3.52 46.08
CA LYS A 131 1.89 3.51 45.93
C LYS A 131 1.36 4.84 45.40
N GLN A 132 1.84 5.98 45.89
CA GLN A 132 1.41 7.30 45.40
C GLN A 132 1.75 7.51 43.92
N VAL A 133 2.93 7.06 43.47
CA VAL A 133 3.32 7.12 42.06
C VAL A 133 2.42 6.21 41.21
N LEU A 134 2.20 4.97 41.65
CA LEU A 134 1.34 4.02 40.95
C LEU A 134 -0.13 4.46 40.92
N ASP A 135 -0.63 5.14 41.95
CA ASP A 135 -1.98 5.72 41.98
C ASP A 135 -2.13 6.83 40.93
N LYS A 136 -1.11 7.69 40.76
CA LYS A 136 -1.09 8.70 39.70
C LYS A 136 -1.13 8.05 38.31
N VAL A 137 -0.29 7.03 38.06
CA VAL A 137 -0.31 6.26 36.82
C VAL A 137 -1.69 5.65 36.60
N GLY A 138 -2.21 4.91 37.57
CA GLY A 138 -3.53 4.27 37.51
C GLY A 138 -4.67 5.26 37.24
N SER A 139 -4.59 6.47 37.79
CA SER A 139 -5.59 7.52 37.58
C SER A 139 -5.66 8.01 36.13
N VAL A 140 -4.56 7.94 35.37
CA VAL A 140 -4.54 8.26 33.94
C VAL A 140 -4.99 7.05 33.12
N LEU A 141 -4.52 5.84 33.50
CA LEU A 141 -4.82 4.61 32.79
C LEU A 141 -6.30 4.20 32.88
N LYS A 142 -7.01 4.54 33.96
CA LYS A 142 -8.43 4.19 34.15
C LYS A 142 -9.36 4.69 33.04
N ASP A 143 -9.00 5.79 32.39
CA ASP A 143 -9.82 6.42 31.35
C ASP A 143 -9.47 5.89 29.94
N ILE A 144 -8.43 5.06 29.83
CA ILE A 144 -7.97 4.50 28.56
C ILE A 144 -8.82 3.27 28.23
N LYS A 145 -9.48 3.32 27.07
CA LYS A 145 -10.28 2.20 26.55
C LYS A 145 -9.48 1.43 25.50
N GLN A 146 -9.69 0.11 25.41
CA GLN A 146 -9.20 -0.73 24.32
C GLN A 146 -7.65 -0.70 24.14
N ARG A 147 -6.92 -0.80 25.25
CA ARG A 147 -5.46 -0.97 25.27
C ARG A 147 -5.09 -2.03 26.30
N ASP A 148 -4.17 -2.91 25.94
CA ASP A 148 -3.59 -3.87 26.88
C ASP A 148 -2.53 -3.18 27.74
N ILE A 149 -2.52 -3.51 29.04
CA ILE A 149 -1.51 -3.03 29.99
C ILE A 149 -0.62 -4.22 30.35
N TYR A 150 0.68 -4.09 30.09
CA TYR A 150 1.69 -5.08 30.45
C TYR A 150 2.57 -4.54 31.58
N ILE A 151 2.71 -5.31 32.65
CA ILE A 151 3.51 -4.96 33.83
C ILE A 151 4.66 -5.97 33.89
N ALA A 152 5.90 -5.48 33.93
CA ALA A 152 7.09 -6.29 34.09
C ALA A 152 7.97 -5.72 35.21
N GLY A 153 8.50 -6.62 36.04
CA GLY A 153 9.59 -6.32 36.97
C GLY A 153 10.90 -6.81 36.38
N HIS A 154 11.96 -6.01 36.55
CA HIS A 154 13.33 -6.38 36.19
C HIS A 154 14.18 -6.37 37.45
N THR A 155 15.09 -7.33 37.56
CA THR A 155 16.19 -7.28 38.53
C THR A 155 17.48 -7.02 37.77
N ASP A 156 18.49 -6.52 38.46
CA ASP A 156 19.85 -6.57 37.95
C ASP A 156 20.37 -8.02 37.99
N ASN A 157 21.53 -8.21 37.35
CA ASN A 157 22.29 -9.44 37.46
C ASN A 157 23.45 -9.15 38.42
N VAL A 158 23.53 -9.93 39.50
CA VAL A 158 24.52 -9.78 40.57
C VAL A 158 25.68 -10.74 40.36
#